data_AF-A0A6M2D4N9-F1
#
_entry.id   AF-A0A6M2D4N9-F1
#
_cell.length_a   1.000
_cell.length_b   1.000
_cell.length_c   1.000
_cell.angle_alpha   90.00
_cell.angle_beta   90.00
_cell.angle_gamma   90.00
#
_symmetry.space_group_name_H-M   'P 1'
#
loop_
_entity.id
_entity.type
_entity.pdbx_description
1 polymer ?
#
loop_
_entity_poly.entity_id
_entity_poly.type
_entity_poly.pdbx_seq_one_letter_code
_entity_poly.pdbx_strand_id
1 'polypeptide(L)'
;GIEVEGDAFRGKFCTLELWLRDFPRPSRNAADIIEDSESVLTFFYDNGYWLQLFPSRIGICIPSTCSGEDLQKIAGKASQEIQITANVTSCQVKEPINFSKEQLVVLCILGVLLLLAIVGTGVDVFCIQDVKRTATVCGRLSEALASFSLVRNTRSLFAHSEHATGPLEALNGIRVISCFWIVLGHIYFLTDLSTYIRFASLTKLQVLFKDFLFTLVENFTLPVDTFFFITGLLLAYNQMKKCSRTKSGFSLWNMLFDVFHRYWRMTPAFGLATALFVLMPAFGSGPMWGDVLGLASENCRLYWWTNLLYFSNYLPYSKMCMLHSWFLSLNMQYFIFGLPLTLMMFRKPKVTLLVIMALTIASCLVTSVVTYMNELPPAMLMMTARWSKAKQLLNMVYYQPFTHFGPFAIGLCFGYILLVVKVPRFGKATLAAGWLIATVLCGSAVFVAYPFRRGDMAFHPLLSAAYAGCHRTLWTIGIGWVTLLCATQQAVAVYHHFLPTSEYLQSRLRPSTSAH
;
A
#
# COMPACT_ATOMS: atom_id res chain seq x y z
N GLY A 1 -6.75 63.30 -7.32
CA GLY A 1 -6.94 61.99 -6.68
C GLY A 1 -6.01 61.04 -7.37
N ILE A 2 -5.04 60.49 -6.65
CA ILE A 2 -4.12 59.49 -7.18
C ILE A 2 -4.82 58.15 -7.00
N GLU A 3 -5.23 57.53 -8.10
CA GLU A 3 -5.61 56.12 -8.10
C GLU A 3 -4.38 55.31 -7.71
N VAL A 4 -4.44 54.67 -6.55
CA VAL A 4 -3.44 53.68 -6.12
C VAL A 4 -3.74 52.41 -6.89
N GLU A 5 -3.18 52.30 -8.10
CA GLU A 5 -3.11 51.05 -8.86
C GLU A 5 -2.18 50.06 -8.16
N GLY A 6 -2.77 49.00 -7.59
CA GLY A 6 -2.14 47.69 -7.35
C GLY A 6 -1.08 47.61 -6.23
N ASP A 7 -1.19 46.60 -5.37
CA ASP A 7 -0.22 46.31 -4.30
C ASP A 7 1.24 46.39 -4.80
N ALA A 8 2.04 47.31 -4.25
CA ALA A 8 3.42 47.60 -4.67
C ALA A 8 4.38 46.38 -4.62
N PHE A 9 4.04 45.36 -3.83
CA PHE A 9 4.67 44.04 -3.83
C PHE A 9 3.74 43.04 -3.13
N ARG A 10 3.86 41.75 -3.46
CA ARG A 10 3.16 40.66 -2.77
C ARG A 10 4.12 39.90 -1.86
N GLY A 11 3.60 39.24 -0.84
CA GLY A 11 4.39 38.29 -0.05
C GLY A 11 4.76 37.07 -0.89
N LYS A 12 6.05 36.73 -0.91
CA LYS A 12 6.61 35.52 -1.52
C LYS A 12 7.12 34.63 -0.41
N PHE A 13 6.53 33.45 -0.29
CA PHE A 13 6.96 32.48 0.70
C PHE A 13 8.10 31.65 0.12
N CYS A 14 9.27 31.76 0.71
CA CYS A 14 10.43 30.96 0.37
C CYS A 14 10.73 29.96 1.48
N THR A 15 11.28 28.83 1.07
CA THR A 15 11.79 27.85 2.01
C THR A 15 13.31 27.76 1.93
N LEU A 16 13.93 27.82 3.11
CA LEU A 16 15.34 27.58 3.32
C LEU A 16 15.55 26.22 4.02
N GLU A 17 16.46 25.40 3.51
CA GLU A 17 16.96 24.19 4.15
C GLU A 17 18.35 24.43 4.73
N LEU A 18 18.51 24.15 6.02
CA LEU A 18 19.75 24.25 6.78
C LEU A 18 20.32 22.86 7.05
N TRP A 19 21.54 22.63 6.59
CA TRP A 19 22.25 21.35 6.71
C TRP A 19 23.39 21.45 7.73
N LEU A 20 23.31 20.63 8.77
CA LEU A 20 24.31 20.56 9.85
C LEU A 20 25.24 19.35 9.68
N ARG A 21 25.85 19.21 8.50
CA ARG A 21 26.65 18.02 8.14
C ARG A 21 27.92 17.84 8.97
N ASP A 22 28.50 18.94 9.43
CA ASP A 22 29.82 18.94 10.06
C ASP A 22 29.78 18.87 11.59
N PHE A 23 28.60 18.65 12.19
CA PHE A 23 28.48 18.52 13.65
C PHE A 23 29.21 17.27 14.17
N PRO A 24 30.29 17.39 14.96
CA PRO A 24 31.01 16.22 15.48
C PRO A 24 30.18 15.48 16.52
N ARG A 25 30.34 14.15 16.60
CA ARG A 25 29.78 13.30 17.67
C ARG A 25 30.91 12.79 18.59
N PRO A 26 31.09 13.36 19.78
CA PRO A 26 32.17 12.97 20.69
C PRO A 26 31.99 11.60 21.39
N SER A 27 30.75 11.11 21.61
CA SER A 27 30.41 9.87 22.34
C SER A 27 29.00 9.34 21.95
N ARG A 28 28.62 8.15 22.44
CA ARG A 28 27.31 7.51 22.18
C ARG A 28 26.16 8.06 23.03
N ASN A 29 26.43 8.63 24.21
CA ASN A 29 25.40 9.16 25.12
C ASN A 29 25.75 10.59 25.55
N ALA A 30 24.78 11.51 25.46
CA ALA A 30 24.96 12.89 25.91
C ALA A 30 25.27 12.97 27.42
N ALA A 31 24.68 12.09 28.23
CA ALA A 31 24.86 12.05 29.68
C ALA A 31 26.30 11.74 30.13
N ASP A 32 27.14 11.18 29.25
CA ASP A 32 28.55 10.90 29.56
C ASP A 32 29.42 12.18 29.50
N ILE A 33 28.90 13.27 28.91
CA ILE A 33 29.63 14.53 28.67
C ILE A 33 28.88 15.75 29.21
N ILE A 34 27.55 15.71 29.23
CA ILE A 34 26.68 16.82 29.60
C ILE A 34 25.90 16.44 30.86
N GLU A 35 26.23 17.07 31.99
CA GLU A 35 25.56 16.82 33.28
C GLU A 35 24.09 17.26 33.28
N ASP A 36 23.75 18.29 32.50
CA ASP A 36 22.38 18.79 32.36
C ASP A 36 21.65 18.14 31.16
N SER A 37 20.84 17.15 31.48
CA SER A 37 20.07 16.37 30.50
C SER A 37 18.97 17.17 29.79
N GLU A 38 18.57 18.34 30.31
CA GLU A 38 17.57 19.20 29.66
C GLU A 38 18.17 20.35 28.84
N SER A 39 19.49 20.49 28.83
CA SER A 39 20.15 21.56 28.09
C SER A 39 19.94 21.43 26.57
N VAL A 40 19.94 22.59 25.89
CA VAL A 40 19.94 22.66 24.41
C VAL A 40 21.12 21.86 23.81
N LEU A 41 22.24 21.80 24.53
CA LEU A 41 23.41 21.04 24.13
C LEU A 41 23.12 19.53 24.07
N THR A 42 22.40 19.00 25.05
CA THR A 42 21.94 17.60 25.08
C THR A 42 21.04 17.28 23.88
N PHE A 43 20.14 18.20 23.51
CA PHE A 43 19.32 18.03 22.32
C PHE A 43 20.15 17.89 21.04
N PHE A 44 21.10 18.79 20.78
CA PHE A 44 21.95 18.72 19.59
C PHE A 44 22.84 17.48 19.59
N TYR A 45 23.28 17.05 20.76
CA TYR A 45 24.09 15.85 20.91
C TYR A 45 23.31 14.57 20.57
N ASP A 46 22.17 14.37 21.23
CA ASP A 46 21.31 13.19 21.02
C ASP A 46 20.79 13.13 19.59
N ASN A 47 20.50 14.29 18.99
CA ASN A 47 19.93 14.39 17.64
C ASN A 47 20.96 14.65 16.53
N GLY A 48 22.25 14.79 16.85
CA GLY A 48 23.28 15.18 15.86
C GLY A 48 23.33 14.32 14.60
N TYR A 49 23.14 13.00 14.72
CA TYR A 49 23.08 12.08 13.57
C TYR A 49 21.86 12.34 12.69
N TRP A 50 20.71 12.66 13.31
CA TRP A 50 19.51 13.01 12.56
C TRP A 50 19.66 14.38 11.88
N LEU A 51 20.31 15.34 12.54
CA LEU A 51 20.59 16.67 11.98
C LEU A 51 21.62 16.64 10.84
N GLN A 52 22.51 15.64 10.80
CA GLN A 52 23.38 15.39 9.67
C GLN A 52 22.64 14.77 8.47
N LEU A 53 21.66 13.90 8.73
CA LEU A 53 20.90 13.18 7.70
C LEU A 53 19.74 13.98 7.12
N PHE A 54 19.11 14.82 7.94
CA PHE A 54 17.90 15.56 7.61
C PHE A 54 18.12 17.06 7.80
N PRO A 55 17.85 17.88 6.77
CA PRO A 55 17.96 19.32 6.91
C PRO A 55 16.83 19.88 7.78
N SER A 56 17.14 20.94 8.51
CA SER A 56 16.14 21.77 9.17
C SER A 56 15.52 22.73 8.17
N ARG A 57 14.20 22.87 8.15
CA ARG A 57 13.48 23.66 7.15
C ARG A 57 12.85 24.88 7.78
N ILE A 58 13.16 26.07 7.26
CA ILE A 58 12.63 27.36 7.74
C ILE A 58 11.83 28.02 6.62
N GLY A 59 10.63 28.47 6.95
CA GLY A 59 9.81 29.31 6.08
C GLY A 59 10.16 30.78 6.28
N ILE A 60 10.49 31.49 5.20
CA ILE A 60 10.80 32.92 5.21
C ILE A 60 9.88 33.61 4.21
N CYS A 61 9.20 34.67 4.66
CA CYS A 61 8.42 35.52 3.77
C CYS A 61 9.29 36.69 3.32
N ILE A 62 9.47 36.84 2.00
CA ILE A 62 10.18 37.96 1.38
C ILE A 62 9.25 38.73 0.43
N PRO A 63 9.53 39.99 0.08
CA PRO A 63 8.79 40.70 -0.97
C PRO A 63 8.90 39.98 -2.32
N SER A 64 7.85 40.05 -3.16
CA SER A 64 7.80 39.42 -4.49
C SER A 64 8.85 39.96 -5.45
N THR A 65 9.33 41.17 -5.22
CA THR A 65 10.44 41.81 -5.96
C THR A 65 11.79 41.16 -5.69
N CYS A 66 11.93 40.43 -4.59
CA CYS A 66 13.15 39.71 -4.23
C CYS A 66 13.22 38.34 -4.93
N SER A 67 14.35 38.05 -5.57
CA SER A 67 14.57 36.77 -6.23
C SER A 67 14.95 35.68 -5.21
N GLY A 68 14.79 34.41 -5.60
CA GLY A 68 15.27 33.30 -4.77
C GLY A 68 16.79 33.30 -4.61
N GLU A 69 17.51 33.84 -5.61
CA GLU A 69 18.97 33.97 -5.59
C GLU A 69 19.45 35.03 -4.59
N ASP A 70 18.70 36.11 -4.42
CA ASP A 70 19.00 37.13 -3.42
C ASP A 70 18.89 36.54 -2.01
N LEU A 71 17.83 35.76 -1.76
CA LEU A 71 17.68 35.02 -0.51
C LEU A 71 18.82 34.00 -0.32
N GLN A 72 19.23 33.29 -1.37
CA GLN A 72 20.35 32.35 -1.31
C GLN A 72 21.66 33.04 -0.92
N LYS A 73 21.93 34.25 -1.45
CA LYS A 73 23.13 35.03 -1.10
C LYS A 73 23.08 35.51 0.35
N ILE A 74 21.93 36.00 0.81
CA ILE A 74 21.74 36.44 2.21
C ILE A 74 21.93 35.26 3.16
N ALA A 75 21.24 34.15 2.88
CA ALA A 75 21.31 32.94 3.69
C ALA A 75 22.73 32.36 3.71
N GLY A 76 23.42 32.32 2.57
CA GLY A 76 24.80 31.83 2.49
C GLY A 76 25.79 32.67 3.28
N LYS A 77 25.64 34.00 3.30
CA LYS A 77 26.47 34.87 4.15
C LYS A 77 26.21 34.64 5.63
N ALA A 78 24.94 34.60 6.03
CA ALA A 78 24.58 34.35 7.43
C ALA A 78 24.99 32.94 7.89
N SER A 79 24.94 31.94 7.00
CA SER A 79 25.25 30.56 7.34
C SER A 79 26.76 30.27 7.40
N GLN A 80 27.59 31.05 6.70
CA GLN A 80 29.05 31.00 6.82
C GLN A 80 29.55 31.32 8.23
N GLU A 81 28.92 32.28 8.92
CA GLU A 81 29.29 32.63 10.30
C GLU A 81 29.04 31.48 11.28
N ILE A 82 28.06 30.63 10.99
CA ILE A 82 27.61 29.53 11.87
C ILE A 82 28.11 28.15 11.36
N GLN A 83 28.91 28.12 10.28
CA GLN A 83 29.38 26.88 9.63
C GLN A 83 28.26 25.91 9.24
N ILE A 84 27.12 26.44 8.77
CA ILE A 84 25.96 25.66 8.30
C ILE A 84 25.79 25.88 6.80
N THR A 85 25.38 24.85 6.05
CA THR A 85 25.02 25.00 4.62
C THR A 85 23.54 25.36 4.50
N ALA A 86 23.22 26.51 3.92
CA ALA A 86 21.84 26.96 3.71
C ALA A 86 21.47 26.96 2.22
N ASN A 87 20.36 26.28 1.85
CA ASN A 87 19.88 26.19 0.47
C ASN A 87 18.41 26.61 0.36
N VAL A 88 18.11 27.53 -0.54
CA VAL A 88 16.73 27.91 -0.90
C VAL A 88 16.17 26.86 -1.85
N THR A 89 15.11 26.17 -1.45
CA THR A 89 14.55 25.05 -2.23
C THR A 89 13.35 25.43 -3.07
N SER A 90 12.46 26.28 -2.54
CA SER A 90 11.22 26.64 -3.21
C SER A 90 10.76 28.02 -2.77
N CYS A 91 10.39 28.85 -3.73
CA CYS A 91 9.80 30.16 -3.50
C CYS A 91 8.49 30.28 -4.27
N GLN A 92 7.40 30.52 -3.57
CA GLN A 92 6.06 30.57 -4.14
C GLN A 92 5.42 31.93 -3.90
N VAL A 93 4.85 32.47 -4.97
CA VAL A 93 3.91 33.59 -4.94
C VAL A 93 2.54 33.03 -5.27
N LYS A 94 1.49 33.60 -4.70
CA LYS A 94 0.12 33.23 -5.08
C LYS A 94 -0.16 33.71 -6.49
N GLU A 95 -0.02 32.81 -7.45
CA GLU A 95 -0.29 33.01 -8.88
C GLU A 95 -1.65 32.41 -9.27
N PRO A 96 -2.29 32.93 -10.34
CA PRO A 96 -3.47 32.29 -10.91
C PRO A 96 -3.12 30.89 -11.44
N ILE A 97 -4.05 29.95 -11.28
CA ILE A 97 -3.85 28.56 -11.70
C ILE A 97 -3.86 28.49 -13.22
N ASN A 98 -2.71 28.13 -13.81
CA ASN A 98 -2.59 27.85 -15.24
C ASN A 98 -2.53 26.34 -15.46
N PHE A 99 -3.52 25.80 -16.18
CA PHE A 99 -3.57 24.38 -16.49
C PHE A 99 -2.61 24.02 -17.62
N SER A 100 -1.84 22.95 -17.44
CA SER A 100 -1.04 22.38 -18.53
C SER A 100 -1.93 21.67 -19.57
N LYS A 101 -1.39 21.40 -20.77
CA LYS A 101 -2.12 20.68 -21.83
C LYS A 101 -2.60 19.31 -21.35
N GLU A 102 -1.76 18.60 -20.60
CA GLU A 102 -2.08 17.28 -20.04
C GLU A 102 -3.21 17.38 -19.01
N GLN A 103 -3.20 18.41 -18.15
CA GLN A 103 -4.26 18.64 -17.17
C GLN A 103 -5.58 18.97 -17.86
N LEU A 104 -5.56 19.77 -18.93
CA LEU A 104 -6.75 20.06 -19.73
C LEU A 104 -7.35 18.79 -20.35
N VAL A 105 -6.51 17.87 -20.86
CA VAL A 105 -6.97 16.57 -21.37
C VAL A 105 -7.66 15.77 -20.26
N VAL A 106 -7.10 15.71 -19.05
CA VAL A 106 -7.73 15.01 -17.92
C VAL A 106 -9.06 15.66 -17.54
N LEU A 107 -9.14 16.99 -17.49
CA LEU A 107 -10.39 17.71 -17.22
C LEU A 107 -11.46 17.41 -18.29
N CYS A 108 -11.09 17.34 -19.57
CA CYS A 108 -12.00 16.92 -20.64
C CYS A 108 -12.52 15.49 -20.43
N ILE A 109 -11.64 14.54 -20.04
CA ILE A 109 -12.05 13.16 -19.73
C ILE A 109 -13.04 13.13 -18.56
N LEU A 110 -12.77 13.86 -17.48
CA LEU A 110 -13.68 13.97 -16.34
C LEU A 110 -15.01 14.62 -16.74
N GLY A 111 -14.98 15.64 -17.60
CA GLY A 111 -16.17 16.27 -18.15
C GLY A 111 -17.04 15.31 -18.96
N VAL A 112 -16.43 14.46 -19.81
CA VAL A 112 -17.15 13.42 -20.56
C VAL A 112 -17.75 12.38 -19.63
N LEU A 113 -17.01 11.91 -18.62
CA LEU A 113 -17.53 10.96 -17.63
C LEU A 113 -18.70 11.54 -16.83
N LEU A 114 -18.60 12.83 -16.45
CA LEU A 114 -19.68 13.54 -15.77
C LEU A 114 -20.92 13.66 -16.67
N LEU A 115 -20.73 14.00 -17.94
CA LEU A 115 -21.82 14.06 -18.93
C LEU A 115 -22.49 12.69 -19.09
N LEU A 116 -21.71 11.61 -19.23
CA LEU A 116 -22.24 10.25 -19.30
C LEU A 116 -23.00 9.86 -18.03
N ALA A 117 -22.53 10.27 -16.85
CA ALA A 117 -23.23 10.03 -15.59
C ALA A 117 -24.57 10.80 -15.52
N ILE A 118 -24.60 12.06 -15.96
CA ILE A 118 -25.82 12.87 -16.00
C ILE A 118 -26.83 12.27 -16.99
N VAL A 119 -26.40 12.02 -18.23
CA VAL A 119 -27.25 11.42 -19.28
C VAL A 119 -27.72 10.03 -18.88
N GLY A 120 -26.82 9.19 -18.36
CA GLY A 120 -27.14 7.84 -17.89
C GLY A 120 -28.14 7.84 -16.73
N THR A 121 -28.01 8.79 -15.80
CA THR A 121 -28.97 8.97 -14.70
C THR A 121 -30.33 9.44 -15.23
N GLY A 122 -30.34 10.38 -16.18
CA GLY A 122 -31.56 10.83 -16.83
C GLY A 122 -32.29 9.70 -17.57
N VAL A 123 -31.57 8.90 -18.36
CA VAL A 123 -32.13 7.72 -19.06
C VAL A 123 -32.65 6.68 -18.06
N ASP A 124 -31.94 6.42 -16.98
CA ASP A 124 -32.38 5.44 -15.97
C ASP A 124 -33.63 5.88 -15.21
N VAL A 125 -33.70 7.15 -14.80
CA VAL A 125 -34.84 7.69 -14.04
C VAL A 125 -36.05 7.93 -14.94
N PHE A 126 -35.90 8.64 -16.05
CA PHE A 126 -37.04 9.06 -16.88
C PHE A 126 -37.44 8.03 -17.94
N CYS A 127 -36.49 7.25 -18.47
CA CYS A 127 -36.84 6.22 -19.43
C CYS A 127 -37.04 4.89 -18.72
N ILE A 128 -36.05 4.33 -18.02
CA ILE A 128 -36.12 2.93 -17.57
C ILE A 128 -37.11 2.72 -16.41
N GLN A 129 -37.17 3.61 -15.42
CA GLN A 129 -38.13 3.44 -14.31
C GLN A 129 -39.58 3.64 -14.76
N ASP A 130 -39.85 4.58 -15.67
CA ASP A 130 -41.17 4.77 -16.26
C ASP A 130 -41.52 3.68 -17.29
N VAL A 131 -40.54 3.17 -18.05
CA VAL A 131 -40.69 2.04 -18.97
C VAL A 131 -41.00 0.73 -18.23
N LYS A 132 -40.36 0.47 -17.07
CA LYS A 132 -40.73 -0.65 -16.19
C LYS A 132 -42.15 -0.53 -15.66
N ARG A 133 -42.66 0.70 -15.51
CA ARG A 133 -44.04 0.99 -15.11
C ARG A 133 -45.04 0.85 -16.27
N THR A 134 -44.58 1.00 -17.51
CA THR A 134 -45.40 0.99 -18.74
C THR A 134 -45.16 -0.23 -19.66
N ALA A 135 -44.34 -1.20 -19.23
CA ALA A 135 -44.00 -2.44 -19.94
C ALA A 135 -43.47 -2.28 -21.38
N THR A 136 -42.69 -1.23 -21.64
CA THR A 136 -42.04 -1.01 -22.96
C THR A 136 -40.63 -1.60 -23.03
N VAL A 137 -40.10 -1.87 -24.24
CA VAL A 137 -38.76 -2.44 -24.44
C VAL A 137 -37.73 -1.32 -24.58
N CYS A 138 -36.71 -1.32 -23.72
CA CYS A 138 -35.58 -0.38 -23.84
C CYS A 138 -34.56 -0.88 -24.88
N GLY A 139 -33.98 0.03 -25.67
CA GLY A 139 -32.93 -0.32 -26.63
C GLY A 139 -31.59 -0.66 -25.96
N ARG A 140 -30.71 -1.37 -26.67
CA ARG A 140 -29.36 -1.71 -26.15
C ARG A 140 -28.53 -0.48 -25.78
N LEU A 141 -28.72 0.63 -26.50
CA LEU A 141 -28.02 1.90 -26.24
C LEU A 141 -28.50 2.56 -24.94
N SER A 142 -29.80 2.55 -24.64
CA SER A 142 -30.32 3.14 -23.41
C SER A 142 -29.89 2.33 -22.19
N GLU A 143 -29.80 1.00 -22.30
CA GLU A 143 -29.25 0.14 -21.24
C GLU A 143 -27.75 0.37 -21.01
N ALA A 144 -26.98 0.57 -22.09
CA ALA A 144 -25.56 0.93 -21.99
C ALA A 144 -25.38 2.30 -21.32
N LEU A 145 -26.17 3.31 -21.70
CA LEU A 145 -26.14 4.63 -21.06
C LEU A 145 -26.57 4.57 -19.58
N ALA A 146 -27.61 3.81 -19.26
CA ALA A 146 -28.06 3.62 -17.88
C ALA A 146 -27.04 2.89 -16.99
N SER A 147 -26.03 2.23 -17.58
CA SER A 147 -24.91 1.67 -16.82
C SER A 147 -24.05 2.75 -16.14
N PHE A 148 -24.10 4.00 -16.64
CA PHE A 148 -23.48 5.17 -16.01
C PHE A 148 -24.38 5.88 -14.99
N SER A 149 -25.63 5.42 -14.77
CA SER A 149 -26.56 6.03 -13.81
C SER A 149 -25.98 6.04 -12.40
N LEU A 150 -25.91 7.24 -11.80
CA LEU A 150 -25.48 7.40 -10.43
C LEU A 150 -26.47 6.74 -9.47
N VAL A 151 -27.77 6.90 -9.70
CA VAL A 151 -28.82 6.32 -8.84
C VAL A 151 -28.72 4.79 -8.81
N ARG A 152 -28.61 4.15 -9.99
CA ARG A 152 -28.50 2.68 -10.09
C ARG A 152 -27.22 2.17 -9.45
N ASN A 153 -26.08 2.81 -9.75
CA ASN A 153 -24.79 2.39 -9.22
C ASN A 153 -24.70 2.61 -7.70
N THR A 154 -25.21 3.72 -7.16
CA THR A 154 -25.27 3.98 -5.72
C THR A 154 -26.18 2.99 -5.01
N ARG A 155 -27.36 2.68 -5.56
CA ARG A 155 -28.23 1.63 -5.01
C ARG A 155 -27.54 0.26 -5.02
N SER A 156 -26.86 -0.09 -6.11
CA SER A 156 -26.10 -1.34 -6.21
C SER A 156 -24.92 -1.39 -5.22
N LEU A 157 -24.22 -0.27 -5.02
CA LEU A 157 -23.09 -0.17 -4.10
C LEU A 157 -23.52 -0.38 -2.63
N PHE A 158 -24.67 0.14 -2.25
CA PHE A 158 -25.23 0.00 -0.90
C PHE A 158 -26.21 -1.19 -0.78
N ALA A 159 -26.48 -1.91 -1.86
CA ALA A 159 -27.33 -3.09 -1.82
C ALA A 159 -26.65 -4.17 -0.97
N HIS A 160 -27.42 -4.75 -0.06
CA HIS A 160 -26.97 -5.94 0.64
C HIS A 160 -26.89 -7.08 -0.38
N SER A 161 -25.73 -7.73 -0.51
CA SER A 161 -25.57 -8.87 -1.41
C SER A 161 -26.41 -10.03 -0.89
N GLU A 162 -27.59 -10.25 -1.47
CA GLU A 162 -28.45 -11.42 -1.19
C GLU A 162 -27.76 -12.76 -1.54
N HIS A 163 -26.65 -12.72 -2.30
CA HIS A 163 -25.88 -13.88 -2.74
C HIS A 163 -24.57 -14.12 -1.97
N ALA A 164 -24.36 -13.43 -0.84
CA ALA A 164 -23.24 -13.73 0.04
C ALA A 164 -23.60 -14.92 0.95
N THR A 165 -23.56 -16.13 0.40
CA THR A 165 -23.60 -17.40 1.15
C THR A 165 -22.44 -18.34 0.77
N GLY A 166 -21.33 -17.74 0.32
CA GLY A 166 -20.16 -18.47 -0.14
C GLY A 166 -19.20 -18.78 1.00
N PRO A 167 -18.48 -19.92 0.98
CA PRO A 167 -17.53 -20.31 2.03
C PRO A 167 -16.33 -19.35 2.16
N LEU A 168 -16.23 -18.28 1.37
CA LEU A 168 -15.10 -17.37 1.32
C LEU A 168 -15.45 -15.93 1.74
N GLU A 169 -16.59 -15.69 2.38
CA GLU A 169 -17.00 -14.35 2.83
C GLU A 169 -16.06 -13.71 3.84
N ALA A 170 -15.46 -14.51 4.72
CA ALA A 170 -14.50 -14.02 5.69
C ALA A 170 -13.31 -13.29 5.04
N LEU A 171 -13.01 -13.59 3.76
CA LEU A 171 -12.00 -12.86 3.00
C LEU A 171 -12.34 -11.36 2.84
N ASN A 172 -13.61 -10.98 2.81
CA ASN A 172 -14.01 -9.57 2.76
C ASN A 172 -13.63 -8.86 4.07
N GLY A 173 -13.86 -9.48 5.23
CA GLY A 173 -13.41 -8.94 6.52
C GLY A 173 -11.88 -8.83 6.61
N ILE A 174 -11.16 -9.88 6.17
CA ILE A 174 -9.69 -9.88 6.12
C ILE A 174 -9.17 -8.73 5.24
N ARG A 175 -9.80 -8.48 4.09
CA ARG A 175 -9.43 -7.36 3.20
C ARG A 175 -9.62 -6.00 3.87
N VAL A 176 -10.74 -5.80 4.57
CA VAL A 176 -11.03 -4.53 5.25
C VAL A 176 -9.98 -4.23 6.33
N ILE A 177 -9.70 -5.21 7.20
CA ILE A 177 -8.67 -5.08 8.24
C ILE A 177 -7.30 -4.82 7.61
N SER A 178 -6.97 -5.56 6.55
CA SER A 178 -5.70 -5.39 5.82
C SER A 178 -5.59 -3.99 5.19
N CYS A 179 -6.67 -3.48 4.59
CA CYS A 179 -6.71 -2.12 4.02
C CYS A 179 -6.48 -1.05 5.09
N PHE A 180 -7.15 -1.14 6.24
CA PHE A 180 -6.96 -0.17 7.31
C PHE A 180 -5.52 -0.14 7.81
N TRP A 181 -4.90 -1.31 7.97
CA TRP A 181 -3.50 -1.39 8.38
C TRP A 181 -2.55 -0.83 7.30
N ILE A 182 -2.79 -1.11 6.03
CA ILE A 182 -2.04 -0.51 4.91
C ILE A 182 -2.15 1.01 4.95
N VAL A 183 -3.37 1.55 5.06
CA VAL A 183 -3.60 3.01 5.11
C VAL A 183 -2.90 3.62 6.31
N LEU A 184 -3.02 3.02 7.50
CA LEU A 184 -2.35 3.48 8.70
C LEU A 184 -0.84 3.55 8.49
N GLY A 185 -0.23 2.49 7.95
CA GLY A 185 1.19 2.47 7.65
C GLY A 185 1.61 3.49 6.61
N HIS A 186 0.83 3.69 5.54
CA HIS A 186 1.11 4.68 4.51
C HIS A 186 1.00 6.12 5.01
N ILE A 187 0.11 6.41 5.97
CA ILE A 187 0.06 7.71 6.62
C ILE A 187 1.41 8.00 7.28
N TYR A 188 1.96 7.05 8.04
CA TYR A 188 3.27 7.22 8.65
C TYR A 188 4.39 7.20 7.60
N PHE A 189 4.34 6.34 6.59
CA PHE A 189 5.38 6.13 5.57
C PHE A 189 5.53 7.25 4.55
N LEU A 190 4.42 7.74 3.99
CA LEU A 190 4.43 8.84 3.03
C LEU A 190 4.63 10.19 3.71
N THR A 191 4.39 10.25 5.01
CA THR A 191 5.02 11.28 5.85
C THR A 191 6.51 10.93 5.91
N ASP A 192 7.25 11.27 4.85
CA ASP A 192 8.69 11.07 4.71
C ASP A 192 9.40 11.35 6.04
N LEU A 193 10.46 10.64 6.43
CA LEU A 193 11.15 10.90 7.70
C LEU A 193 11.63 12.35 7.81
N SER A 194 12.02 12.96 6.67
CA SER A 194 12.27 14.40 6.62
C SER A 194 11.02 15.22 6.94
N THR A 195 9.87 14.75 6.49
CA THR A 195 8.54 15.34 6.68
C THR A 195 7.95 15.05 8.07
N TYR A 196 8.27 13.91 8.69
CA TYR A 196 7.95 13.59 10.06
C TYR A 196 8.77 14.44 11.02
N ILE A 197 10.06 14.67 10.73
CA ILE A 197 10.88 15.68 11.43
C ILE A 197 10.35 17.11 11.17
N ARG A 198 9.78 17.38 9.97
CA ARG A 198 9.09 18.66 9.67
C ARG A 198 7.76 18.82 10.43
N PHE A 199 7.06 17.73 10.79
CA PHE A 199 5.73 17.76 11.42
C PHE A 199 5.71 17.42 12.92
N ALA A 200 6.71 16.72 13.43
CA ALA A 200 6.82 16.29 14.82
C ALA A 200 8.24 16.58 15.33
N SER A 201 8.33 17.14 16.55
CA SER A 201 9.61 17.38 17.22
C SER A 201 10.51 16.14 17.17
N LEU A 202 11.82 16.36 16.92
CA LEU A 202 12.86 15.32 16.92
C LEU A 202 12.81 14.42 18.18
N THR A 203 12.35 14.96 19.32
CA THR A 203 12.19 14.20 20.57
C THR A 203 11.07 13.14 20.50
N LYS A 204 9.97 13.40 19.79
CA LYS A 204 8.87 12.43 19.64
C LYS A 204 9.26 11.25 18.75
N LEU A 205 10.15 11.50 17.78
CA LEU A 205 10.67 10.49 16.88
C LEU A 205 11.40 9.39 17.68
N GLN A 206 12.28 9.77 18.61
CA GLN A 206 13.04 8.83 19.43
C GLN A 206 12.16 7.92 20.32
N VAL A 207 11.02 8.43 20.80
CA VAL A 207 10.04 7.64 21.56
C VAL A 207 9.43 6.55 20.67
N LEU A 208 9.09 6.88 19.43
CA LEU A 208 8.51 5.93 18.47
C LEU A 208 9.49 4.83 18.04
N PHE A 209 10.79 5.13 17.97
CA PHE A 209 11.84 4.12 17.75
C PHE A 209 11.89 3.06 18.85
N LYS A 210 11.50 3.41 20.09
CA LYS A 210 11.56 2.53 21.27
C LYS A 210 10.22 1.88 21.60
N ASP A 211 9.13 2.28 20.96
CA ASP A 211 7.81 1.70 21.21
C ASP A 211 7.66 0.32 20.53
N PHE A 212 7.42 -0.70 21.35
CA PHE A 212 7.19 -2.07 20.90
C PHE A 212 5.94 -2.19 20.02
N LEU A 213 4.83 -1.57 20.41
CA LEU A 213 3.55 -1.69 19.69
C LEU A 213 3.56 -0.95 18.36
N PHE A 214 4.35 0.11 18.25
CA PHE A 214 4.59 0.80 16.98
C PHE A 214 5.21 -0.12 15.93
N THR A 215 5.71 -1.30 16.31
CA THR A 215 6.16 -2.34 15.38
C THR A 215 5.07 -2.88 14.48
N LEU A 216 3.84 -2.86 14.96
CA LEU A 216 2.68 -3.17 14.14
C LEU A 216 2.53 -2.14 13.02
N VAL A 217 2.61 -0.85 13.35
CA VAL A 217 2.43 0.25 12.38
C VAL A 217 3.53 0.26 11.33
N GLU A 218 4.79 0.04 11.73
CA GLU A 218 5.91 0.10 10.81
C GLU A 218 5.98 -1.12 9.88
N ASN A 219 5.57 -2.31 10.33
CA ASN A 219 5.47 -3.50 9.48
C ASN A 219 4.17 -3.56 8.66
N PHE A 220 3.65 -2.42 8.21
CA PHE A 220 2.43 -2.32 7.40
C PHE A 220 2.51 -2.99 6.02
N THR A 221 3.67 -3.51 5.63
CA THR A 221 3.84 -4.21 4.36
C THR A 221 3.29 -5.64 4.36
N LEU A 222 3.14 -6.29 5.52
CA LEU A 222 2.62 -7.65 5.65
C LEU A 222 1.16 -7.82 5.19
N PRO A 223 0.23 -6.89 5.49
CA PRO A 223 -1.09 -6.86 4.87
C PRO A 223 -1.10 -6.98 3.34
N VAL A 224 -0.09 -6.45 2.65
CA VAL A 224 0.00 -6.56 1.18
C VAL A 224 0.16 -8.02 0.76
N ASP A 225 0.92 -8.80 1.51
CA ASP A 225 1.08 -10.25 1.30
C ASP A 225 -0.22 -11.02 1.57
N THR A 226 -1.08 -10.51 2.45
CA THR A 226 -2.44 -11.04 2.62
C THR A 226 -3.25 -10.89 1.33
N PHE A 227 -3.11 -9.78 0.59
CA PHE A 227 -3.77 -9.63 -0.70
C PHE A 227 -3.19 -10.56 -1.78
N PHE A 228 -1.88 -10.80 -1.77
CA PHE A 228 -1.28 -11.79 -2.67
C PHE A 228 -1.73 -13.21 -2.35
N PHE A 229 -1.82 -13.58 -1.07
CA PHE A 229 -2.44 -14.82 -0.61
C PHE A 229 -3.88 -14.97 -1.11
N ILE A 230 -4.73 -13.95 -0.91
CA ILE A 230 -6.12 -13.94 -1.40
C ILE A 230 -6.17 -14.07 -2.92
N THR A 231 -5.24 -13.43 -3.63
CA THR A 231 -5.16 -13.50 -5.09
C THR A 231 -4.87 -14.92 -5.56
N GLY A 232 -3.88 -15.60 -4.95
CA GLY A 232 -3.58 -17.00 -5.23
C GLY A 232 -4.75 -17.94 -4.89
N LEU A 233 -5.36 -17.75 -3.72
CA LEU A 233 -6.50 -18.56 -3.25
C LEU A 233 -7.68 -18.47 -4.21
N LEU A 234 -8.11 -17.26 -4.55
CA LEU A 234 -9.24 -17.06 -5.45
C LEU A 234 -8.95 -17.50 -6.88
N LEU A 235 -7.70 -17.35 -7.34
CA LEU A 235 -7.30 -17.85 -8.65
C LEU A 235 -7.42 -19.38 -8.72
N ALA A 236 -6.83 -20.09 -7.76
CA ALA A 236 -6.93 -21.54 -7.66
C ALA A 236 -8.38 -22.01 -7.52
N TYR A 237 -9.10 -21.46 -6.53
CA TYR A 237 -10.48 -21.85 -6.24
C TYR A 237 -11.43 -21.64 -7.43
N ASN A 238 -11.42 -20.46 -8.05
CA ASN A 238 -12.34 -20.15 -9.15
C ASN A 238 -11.95 -20.90 -10.43
N GLN A 239 -10.66 -20.99 -10.74
CA GLN A 239 -10.22 -21.65 -11.98
C GLN A 239 -10.52 -23.15 -11.94
N MET A 240 -10.27 -23.82 -10.82
CA MET A 240 -10.59 -25.24 -10.69
C MET A 240 -12.10 -25.49 -10.64
N LYS A 241 -12.89 -24.59 -10.04
CA LYS A 241 -14.36 -24.64 -10.09
C LYS A 241 -14.89 -24.47 -11.52
N LYS A 242 -14.26 -23.62 -12.34
CA LYS A 242 -14.56 -23.47 -13.77
C LYS A 242 -14.21 -24.75 -14.54
N CYS A 243 -13.01 -25.30 -14.35
CA CYS A 243 -12.56 -26.54 -15.02
C CYS A 243 -13.43 -27.75 -14.70
N SER A 244 -13.86 -27.90 -13.44
CA SER A 244 -14.75 -29.01 -13.04
C SER A 244 -16.15 -28.92 -13.65
N ARG A 245 -16.69 -27.70 -13.86
CA ARG A 245 -18.02 -27.50 -14.47
C ARG A 245 -18.03 -27.69 -15.98
N THR A 246 -17.08 -27.08 -16.68
CA THR A 246 -17.13 -27.03 -18.15
C THR A 246 -16.57 -28.31 -18.79
N LYS A 247 -15.90 -29.19 -18.03
CA LYS A 247 -15.09 -30.33 -18.54
C LYS A 247 -14.12 -29.92 -19.66
N SER A 248 -13.89 -28.62 -19.87
CA SER A 248 -13.16 -28.13 -21.03
C SER A 248 -11.69 -28.38 -20.82
N GLY A 249 -11.05 -28.92 -21.85
CA GLY A 249 -9.60 -28.98 -21.93
C GLY A 249 -8.97 -27.59 -21.95
N PHE A 250 -7.65 -27.60 -21.77
CA PHE A 250 -6.77 -26.45 -21.94
C PHE A 250 -7.02 -25.76 -23.28
N SER A 251 -7.38 -24.49 -23.23
CA SER A 251 -7.43 -23.62 -24.39
C SER A 251 -6.69 -22.34 -24.03
N LEU A 252 -5.63 -22.04 -24.80
CA LEU A 252 -4.90 -20.77 -24.69
C LEU A 252 -5.86 -19.59 -24.86
N TRP A 253 -6.89 -19.72 -25.70
CA TRP A 253 -7.89 -18.68 -25.89
C TRP A 253 -8.68 -18.36 -24.62
N ASN A 254 -9.08 -19.39 -23.86
CA ASN A 254 -9.79 -19.16 -22.61
C ASN A 254 -8.92 -18.42 -21.59
N MET A 255 -7.62 -18.74 -21.55
CA MET A 255 -6.65 -18.06 -20.68
C MET A 255 -6.46 -16.59 -21.10
N LEU A 256 -6.27 -16.33 -22.40
CA LEU A 256 -6.15 -14.96 -22.93
C LEU A 256 -7.42 -14.15 -22.68
N PHE A 257 -8.60 -14.77 -22.81
CA PHE A 257 -9.87 -14.13 -22.49
C PHE A 257 -9.98 -13.80 -21.00
N ASP A 258 -9.57 -14.70 -20.10
CA ASP A 258 -9.57 -14.46 -18.66
C ASP A 258 -8.61 -13.31 -18.28
N VAL A 259 -7.45 -13.21 -18.93
CA VAL A 259 -6.50 -12.08 -18.79
C VAL A 259 -7.10 -10.78 -19.31
N PHE A 260 -7.67 -10.78 -20.52
CA PHE A 260 -8.31 -9.61 -21.10
C PHE A 260 -9.46 -9.10 -20.25
N HIS A 261 -10.33 -9.99 -19.76
CA HIS A 261 -11.45 -9.63 -18.90
C HIS A 261 -10.97 -8.99 -17.59
N ARG A 262 -9.91 -9.53 -16.98
CA ARG A 262 -9.31 -8.93 -15.78
C ARG A 262 -8.68 -7.57 -16.07
N TYR A 263 -7.97 -7.44 -17.19
CA TYR A 263 -7.38 -6.17 -17.63
C TYR A 263 -8.47 -5.11 -17.83
N TRP A 264 -9.50 -5.41 -18.62
CA TRP A 264 -10.61 -4.48 -18.88
C TRP A 264 -11.35 -4.09 -17.61
N ARG A 265 -11.49 -5.01 -16.64
CA ARG A 265 -12.13 -4.73 -15.35
C ARG A 265 -11.33 -3.74 -14.48
N MET A 266 -9.99 -3.87 -14.44
CA MET A 266 -9.14 -3.13 -13.47
C MET A 266 -8.56 -1.85 -14.06
N THR A 267 -8.18 -1.87 -15.34
CA THR A 267 -7.41 -0.79 -15.99
C THR A 267 -8.16 0.54 -16.07
N PRO A 268 -9.48 0.63 -16.34
CA PRO A 268 -10.17 1.92 -16.42
C PRO A 268 -10.11 2.71 -15.11
N ALA A 269 -10.37 2.05 -13.97
CA ALA A 269 -10.28 2.69 -12.66
C ALA A 269 -8.84 3.10 -12.33
N PHE A 270 -7.86 2.27 -12.69
CA PHE A 270 -6.45 2.55 -12.46
C PHE A 270 -5.91 3.70 -13.33
N GLY A 271 -6.35 3.77 -14.59
CA GLY A 271 -6.06 4.87 -15.50
C GLY A 271 -6.67 6.18 -15.01
N LEU A 272 -7.91 6.15 -14.51
CA LEU A 272 -8.54 7.33 -13.91
C LEU A 272 -7.78 7.81 -12.67
N ALA A 273 -7.38 6.90 -11.77
CA ALA A 273 -6.56 7.25 -10.62
C ALA A 273 -5.22 7.89 -11.03
N THR A 274 -4.54 7.31 -12.03
CA THR A 274 -3.30 7.86 -12.61
C THR A 274 -3.53 9.28 -13.16
N ALA A 275 -4.64 9.50 -13.87
CA ALA A 275 -4.98 10.80 -14.44
C ALA A 275 -5.26 11.85 -13.34
N LEU A 276 -5.93 11.47 -12.25
CA LEU A 276 -6.17 12.36 -11.11
C LEU A 276 -4.86 12.86 -10.47
N PHE A 277 -3.83 12.02 -10.40
CA PHE A 277 -2.50 12.44 -9.90
C PHE A 277 -1.84 13.53 -10.76
N VAL A 278 -2.15 13.60 -12.06
CA VAL A 278 -1.68 14.70 -12.93
C VAL A 278 -2.35 16.03 -12.55
N LEU A 279 -3.58 16.00 -12.03
CA LEU A 279 -4.34 17.18 -11.58
C LEU A 279 -4.02 17.61 -10.15
N MET A 280 -3.47 16.73 -9.31
CA MET A 280 -3.25 17.00 -7.87
C MET A 280 -2.55 18.35 -7.56
N PRO A 281 -1.50 18.78 -8.29
CA PRO A 281 -0.87 20.07 -8.02
C PRO A 281 -1.82 21.27 -8.15
N ALA A 282 -2.87 21.19 -8.97
CA ALA A 282 -3.81 22.29 -9.19
C ALA A 282 -4.89 22.41 -8.08
N PHE A 283 -5.09 21.37 -7.27
CA PHE A 283 -6.12 21.36 -6.21
C PHE A 283 -5.68 21.95 -4.88
N GLY A 284 -4.42 22.35 -4.76
CA GLY A 284 -3.89 22.91 -3.52
C GLY A 284 -2.73 23.86 -3.77
N SER A 285 -2.38 24.59 -2.73
CA SER A 285 -1.24 25.49 -2.71
C SER A 285 -0.59 25.43 -1.35
N GLY A 286 0.70 25.76 -1.29
CA GLY A 286 1.45 25.79 -0.05
C GLY A 286 2.87 25.29 -0.22
N PRO A 287 3.73 25.60 0.75
CA PRO A 287 5.17 25.36 0.64
C PRO A 287 5.53 23.88 0.52
N MET A 288 4.69 22.98 1.04
CA MET A 288 4.89 21.52 0.96
C MET A 288 4.18 20.91 -0.25
N TRP A 289 3.17 21.59 -0.79
CA TRP A 289 2.28 21.00 -1.78
C TRP A 289 3.03 20.66 -3.06
N GLY A 290 3.82 21.62 -3.56
CA GLY A 290 4.64 21.45 -4.75
C GLY A 290 5.74 20.39 -4.58
N ASP A 291 6.37 20.32 -3.42
CA ASP A 291 7.47 19.38 -3.18
C ASP A 291 6.97 17.93 -3.11
N VAL A 292 5.81 17.70 -2.50
CA VAL A 292 5.23 16.35 -2.34
C VAL A 292 4.51 15.90 -3.61
N LEU A 293 3.63 16.74 -4.15
CA LEU A 293 2.75 16.35 -5.26
C LEU A 293 3.29 16.75 -6.63
N GLY A 294 4.21 17.71 -6.71
CA GLY A 294 4.84 18.13 -7.96
C GLY A 294 5.69 17.01 -8.56
N LEU A 295 6.56 16.38 -7.76
CA LEU A 295 7.37 15.24 -8.21
C LEU A 295 6.50 14.05 -8.63
N ALA A 296 5.48 13.70 -7.83
CA ALA A 296 4.56 12.62 -8.16
C ALA A 296 3.80 12.91 -9.47
N SER A 297 3.30 14.13 -9.64
CA SER A 297 2.61 14.57 -10.86
C SER A 297 3.53 14.55 -12.08
N GLU A 298 4.77 14.99 -11.95
CA GLU A 298 5.77 14.92 -13.02
C GLU A 298 6.10 13.49 -13.42
N ASN A 299 6.34 12.62 -12.44
CA ASN A 299 6.52 11.19 -12.68
C ASN A 299 5.31 10.57 -13.38
N CYS A 300 4.08 10.99 -13.03
CA CYS A 300 2.89 10.56 -13.75
C CYS A 300 2.85 11.06 -15.19
N ARG A 301 3.22 12.31 -15.47
CA ARG A 301 3.29 12.83 -16.85
C ARG A 301 4.29 12.04 -17.71
N LEU A 302 5.43 11.64 -17.14
CA LEU A 302 6.49 10.93 -17.87
C LEU A 302 6.28 9.41 -17.96
N TYR A 303 5.73 8.80 -16.90
CA TYR A 303 5.73 7.34 -16.69
C TYR A 303 4.32 6.72 -16.51
N TRP A 304 3.22 7.43 -16.82
CA TRP A 304 1.84 6.90 -16.72
C TRP A 304 1.63 5.58 -17.46
N TRP A 305 2.27 5.42 -18.62
CA TRP A 305 2.15 4.22 -19.46
C TRP A 305 2.59 2.95 -18.73
N THR A 306 3.45 3.09 -17.72
CA THR A 306 3.94 1.96 -16.91
C THR A 306 2.88 1.35 -16.00
N ASN A 307 1.92 2.16 -15.58
CA ASN A 307 0.75 1.71 -14.82
C ASN A 307 -0.19 0.93 -15.73
N LEU A 308 -0.49 1.44 -16.94
CA LEU A 308 -1.40 0.76 -17.87
C LEU A 308 -0.85 -0.57 -18.37
N LEU A 309 0.46 -0.68 -18.55
CA LEU A 309 1.14 -1.92 -18.94
C LEU A 309 1.46 -2.84 -17.76
N TYR A 310 1.10 -2.47 -16.51
CA TYR A 310 1.34 -3.26 -15.30
C TYR A 310 2.82 -3.67 -15.10
N PHE A 311 3.76 -2.77 -15.37
CA PHE A 311 5.20 -3.00 -15.11
C PHE A 311 5.84 -1.95 -14.19
N SER A 312 5.04 -1.07 -13.58
CA SER A 312 5.54 0.02 -12.72
C SER A 312 6.47 -0.45 -11.58
N ASN A 313 6.37 -1.71 -11.14
CA ASN A 313 7.24 -2.31 -10.12
C ASN A 313 8.71 -2.45 -10.53
N TYR A 314 9.04 -2.38 -11.83
CA TYR A 314 10.41 -2.42 -12.34
C TYR A 314 11.05 -1.03 -12.45
N LEU A 315 10.27 0.03 -12.28
CA LEU A 315 10.83 1.37 -12.18
C LEU A 315 11.46 1.58 -10.80
N PRO A 316 12.54 2.38 -10.71
CA PRO A 316 12.98 2.90 -9.42
C PRO A 316 11.84 3.67 -8.73
N TYR A 317 11.74 3.55 -7.41
CA TYR A 317 10.70 4.22 -6.61
C TYR A 317 10.59 5.74 -6.88
N SER A 318 11.71 6.40 -7.20
CA SER A 318 11.78 7.83 -7.48
C SER A 318 11.17 8.23 -8.83
N LYS A 319 10.92 7.27 -9.72
CA LYS A 319 10.32 7.46 -11.05
C LYS A 319 8.90 6.90 -11.14
N MET A 320 8.44 6.19 -10.11
CA MET A 320 7.07 5.67 -10.10
C MET A 320 6.08 6.83 -10.04
N CYS A 321 5.05 6.79 -10.91
CA CYS A 321 3.96 7.76 -10.90
C CYS A 321 3.21 7.74 -9.57
N MET A 322 2.81 6.57 -9.10
CA MET A 322 2.18 6.39 -7.78
C MET A 322 2.95 5.31 -7.04
N LEU A 323 3.47 5.61 -5.85
CA LEU A 323 4.31 4.66 -5.12
C LEU A 323 3.59 3.35 -4.76
N HIS A 324 2.26 3.30 -4.76
CA HIS A 324 1.50 2.08 -4.46
C HIS A 324 1.10 1.28 -5.72
N SER A 325 1.44 1.79 -6.93
CA SER A 325 1.05 1.17 -8.21
C SER A 325 1.71 -0.18 -8.47
N TRP A 326 2.90 -0.41 -7.89
CA TRP A 326 3.65 -1.65 -8.03
C TRP A 326 2.83 -2.87 -7.60
N PHE A 327 2.01 -2.74 -6.54
CA PHE A 327 1.20 -3.84 -6.03
C PHE A 327 0.22 -4.32 -7.09
N LEU A 328 -0.45 -3.38 -7.76
CA LEU A 328 -1.41 -3.71 -8.80
C LEU A 328 -0.72 -4.31 -10.04
N SER A 329 0.49 -3.81 -10.37
CA SER A 329 1.37 -4.37 -11.42
C SER A 329 1.72 -5.83 -11.14
N LEU A 330 2.26 -6.13 -9.96
CA LEU A 330 2.57 -7.50 -9.52
C LEU A 330 1.32 -8.38 -9.46
N ASN A 331 0.18 -7.83 -9.04
CA ASN A 331 -1.07 -8.57 -8.94
C ASN A 331 -1.57 -9.09 -10.31
N MET A 332 -1.39 -8.30 -11.38
CA MET A 332 -1.65 -8.74 -12.75
C MET A 332 -0.62 -9.77 -13.21
N GLN A 333 0.68 -9.54 -12.96
CA GLN A 333 1.75 -10.47 -13.31
C GLN A 333 1.55 -11.86 -12.67
N TYR A 334 1.21 -11.92 -11.39
CA TYR A 334 0.88 -13.17 -10.71
C TYR A 334 -0.40 -13.82 -11.21
N PHE A 335 -1.38 -13.05 -11.68
CA PHE A 335 -2.54 -13.65 -12.32
C PHE A 335 -2.14 -14.36 -13.62
N ILE A 336 -1.36 -13.69 -14.47
CA ILE A 336 -0.86 -14.26 -15.73
C ILE A 336 -0.01 -15.50 -15.46
N PHE A 337 0.90 -15.44 -14.48
CA PHE A 337 1.75 -16.56 -14.09
C PHE A 337 0.99 -17.69 -13.38
N GLY A 338 -0.04 -17.37 -12.60
CA GLY A 338 -0.82 -18.33 -11.82
C GLY A 338 -1.83 -19.13 -12.62
N LEU A 339 -2.35 -18.59 -13.73
CA LEU A 339 -3.26 -19.31 -14.62
C LEU A 339 -2.69 -20.65 -15.12
N PRO A 340 -1.48 -20.74 -15.71
CA PRO A 340 -0.92 -22.02 -16.14
C PRO A 340 -0.63 -22.94 -14.94
N LEU A 341 -0.20 -22.39 -13.80
CA LEU A 341 0.02 -23.18 -12.58
C LEU A 341 -1.27 -23.83 -12.07
N THR A 342 -2.39 -23.09 -12.02
CA THR A 342 -3.68 -23.64 -11.56
C THR A 342 -4.25 -24.68 -12.53
N LEU A 343 -4.01 -24.50 -13.84
CA LEU A 343 -4.37 -25.51 -14.85
C LEU A 343 -3.52 -26.78 -14.71
N MET A 344 -2.22 -26.64 -14.46
CA MET A 344 -1.32 -27.75 -14.18
C MET A 344 -1.72 -28.46 -12.87
N MET A 345 -2.13 -27.69 -11.86
CA MET A 345 -2.61 -28.20 -10.57
C MET A 345 -3.84 -29.08 -10.72
N PHE A 346 -4.77 -28.71 -11.61
CA PHE A 346 -5.96 -29.51 -11.90
C PHE A 346 -5.62 -30.87 -12.53
N ARG A 347 -4.59 -30.95 -13.38
CA ARG A 347 -4.20 -32.19 -14.07
C ARG A 347 -3.21 -33.05 -13.30
N LYS A 348 -2.20 -32.41 -12.70
CA LYS A 348 -1.05 -33.04 -12.04
C LYS A 348 -0.79 -32.33 -10.70
N PRO A 349 -1.66 -32.50 -9.69
CA PRO A 349 -1.59 -31.76 -8.44
C PRO A 349 -0.27 -32.01 -7.69
N LYS A 350 0.19 -33.27 -7.60
CA LYS A 350 1.45 -33.61 -6.90
C LYS A 350 2.67 -32.93 -7.50
N VAL A 351 2.81 -32.97 -8.84
CA VAL A 351 3.91 -32.31 -9.55
C VAL A 351 3.83 -30.80 -9.37
N THR A 352 2.63 -30.24 -9.47
CA THR A 352 2.44 -28.79 -9.32
C THR A 352 2.76 -28.30 -7.92
N LEU A 353 2.36 -29.04 -6.88
CA LEU A 353 2.71 -28.72 -5.50
C LEU A 353 4.23 -28.75 -5.28
N LEU A 354 4.94 -29.71 -5.89
CA LEU A 354 6.41 -29.77 -5.85
C LEU A 354 7.04 -28.56 -6.55
N VAL A 355 6.54 -28.17 -7.73
CA VAL A 355 7.00 -26.97 -8.45
C VAL A 355 6.77 -25.71 -7.63
N ILE A 356 5.58 -25.55 -7.05
CA ILE A 356 5.25 -24.39 -6.19
C ILE A 356 6.16 -24.35 -4.95
N MET A 357 6.42 -25.50 -4.34
CA MET A 357 7.33 -25.61 -3.20
C MET A 357 8.76 -25.20 -3.59
N ALA A 358 9.28 -25.73 -4.70
CA ALA A 358 10.62 -25.40 -5.19
C ALA A 358 10.76 -23.90 -5.52
N LEU A 359 9.76 -23.32 -6.20
CA LEU A 359 9.74 -21.89 -6.50
C LEU A 359 9.63 -21.02 -5.24
N THR A 360 8.88 -21.48 -4.23
CA THR A 360 8.77 -20.77 -2.94
C THR A 360 10.12 -20.76 -2.22
N ILE A 361 10.79 -21.91 -2.15
CA ILE A 361 12.13 -22.00 -1.55
C ILE A 361 13.13 -21.13 -2.32
N ALA A 362 13.12 -21.19 -3.65
CA ALA A 362 13.97 -20.33 -4.49
C ALA A 362 13.69 -18.84 -4.23
N SER A 363 12.43 -18.45 -4.08
CA SER A 363 12.03 -17.06 -3.83
C SER A 363 12.52 -16.54 -2.47
N CYS A 364 12.44 -17.38 -1.43
CA CYS A 364 12.98 -17.08 -0.10
C CYS A 364 14.51 -16.97 -0.17
N LEU A 365 15.18 -17.91 -0.85
CA LEU A 365 16.64 -17.92 -1.00
C LEU A 365 17.15 -16.69 -1.75
N VAL A 366 16.54 -16.33 -2.88
CA VAL A 366 16.92 -15.12 -3.65
C VAL A 366 16.76 -13.88 -2.78
N THR A 367 15.64 -13.73 -2.07
CA THR A 367 15.42 -12.61 -1.15
C THR A 367 16.50 -12.55 -0.06
N SER A 368 16.82 -13.68 0.56
CA SER A 368 17.86 -13.77 1.59
C SER A 368 19.25 -13.43 1.04
N VAL A 369 19.63 -13.95 -0.13
CA VAL A 369 20.94 -13.72 -0.76
C VAL A 369 21.10 -12.25 -1.14
N VAL A 370 20.09 -11.64 -1.78
CA VAL A 370 20.13 -10.22 -2.15
C VAL A 370 20.25 -9.34 -0.89
N THR A 371 19.53 -9.70 0.18
CA THR A 371 19.59 -8.98 1.46
C THR A 371 20.95 -9.09 2.12
N TYR A 372 21.55 -10.29 2.13
CA TYR A 372 22.86 -10.56 2.71
C TYR A 372 23.98 -9.84 1.94
N MET A 373 24.04 -10.01 0.62
CA MET A 373 25.12 -9.46 -0.22
C MET A 373 25.13 -7.93 -0.24
N ASN A 374 23.96 -7.29 -0.17
CA ASN A 374 23.84 -5.84 -0.25
C ASN A 374 23.76 -5.16 1.13
N GLU A 375 23.89 -5.92 2.21
CA GLU A 375 23.80 -5.41 3.57
C GLU A 375 22.50 -4.63 3.83
N LEU A 376 21.37 -5.21 3.44
CA LEU A 376 20.07 -4.56 3.53
C LEU A 376 19.38 -4.84 4.87
N PRO A 377 18.51 -3.92 5.35
CA PRO A 377 17.69 -4.16 6.53
C PRO A 377 16.69 -5.32 6.31
N PRO A 378 16.22 -5.98 7.38
CA PRO A 378 15.33 -7.16 7.30
C PRO A 378 13.97 -6.90 6.62
N ALA A 379 13.46 -5.67 6.72
CA ALA A 379 12.20 -5.26 6.13
C ALA A 379 12.25 -3.76 5.81
N MET A 380 11.18 -3.27 5.16
CA MET A 380 10.96 -1.85 4.98
C MET A 380 10.63 -1.21 6.34
N LEU A 381 11.69 -0.95 7.10
CA LEU A 381 11.65 -0.21 8.34
C LEU A 381 11.96 1.25 8.02
N MET A 382 11.00 2.12 8.33
CA MET A 382 11.13 3.57 8.26
C MET A 382 12.19 4.11 9.21
N MET A 383 12.34 3.42 10.33
CA MET A 383 13.06 3.86 11.51
C MET A 383 14.28 2.97 11.65
N THR A 384 15.26 3.17 10.75
CA THR A 384 16.52 2.42 10.74
C THR A 384 17.76 3.31 10.73
N ALA A 385 18.83 2.83 11.37
CA ALA A 385 20.12 3.51 11.49
C ALA A 385 20.91 3.61 10.16
N ARG A 386 20.38 3.18 9.01
CA ARG A 386 20.98 3.39 7.68
C ARG A 386 19.90 3.65 6.63
N TRP A 387 19.39 4.88 6.58
CA TRP A 387 18.34 5.30 5.64
C TRP A 387 18.69 5.05 4.16
N SER A 388 19.97 5.18 3.76
CA SER A 388 20.43 4.89 2.40
C SER A 388 20.16 3.43 1.99
N LYS A 389 20.41 2.48 2.90
CA LYS A 389 20.17 1.04 2.69
C LYS A 389 18.67 0.71 2.69
N ALA A 390 17.87 1.39 3.51
CA ALA A 390 16.40 1.27 3.45
C ALA A 390 15.85 1.67 2.07
N LYS A 391 16.35 2.76 1.48
CA LYS A 391 15.97 3.17 0.12
C LYS A 391 16.41 2.17 -0.96
N GLN A 392 17.57 1.54 -0.80
CA GLN A 392 18.04 0.48 -1.71
C GLN A 392 17.16 -0.77 -1.61
N LEU A 393 16.74 -1.16 -0.41
CA LEU A 393 15.83 -2.29 -0.17
C LEU A 393 14.52 -2.14 -0.96
N LEU A 394 13.97 -0.93 -1.06
CA LEU A 394 12.73 -0.68 -1.81
C LEU A 394 12.80 -1.23 -3.24
N ASN A 395 13.85 -0.85 -3.97
CA ASN A 395 14.03 -1.26 -5.36
C ASN A 395 14.57 -2.68 -5.48
N MET A 396 15.52 -3.08 -4.63
CA MET A 396 16.23 -4.36 -4.78
C MET A 396 15.45 -5.55 -4.26
N VAL A 397 14.52 -5.34 -3.32
CA VAL A 397 13.81 -6.43 -2.63
C VAL A 397 12.30 -6.18 -2.62
N TYR A 398 11.85 -5.04 -2.07
CA TYR A 398 10.43 -4.87 -1.77
C TYR A 398 9.54 -4.82 -3.00
N TYR A 399 9.88 -4.04 -4.03
CA TYR A 399 9.07 -3.99 -5.25
C TYR A 399 9.30 -5.18 -6.20
N GLN A 400 10.16 -6.13 -5.82
CA GLN A 400 10.53 -7.22 -6.70
C GLN A 400 9.53 -8.40 -6.62
N PRO A 401 9.20 -9.03 -7.76
CA PRO A 401 8.26 -10.14 -7.78
C PRO A 401 8.71 -11.38 -6.98
N PHE A 402 10.00 -11.60 -6.77
CA PHE A 402 10.44 -12.80 -6.05
C PHE A 402 10.07 -12.74 -4.57
N THR A 403 10.10 -11.57 -3.93
CA THR A 403 9.83 -11.44 -2.49
C THR A 403 8.40 -11.75 -2.08
N HIS A 404 7.44 -11.59 -2.99
CA HIS A 404 6.01 -11.80 -2.73
C HIS A 404 5.48 -13.16 -3.24
N PHE A 405 6.35 -13.98 -3.84
CA PHE A 405 5.92 -15.23 -4.47
C PHE A 405 5.41 -16.26 -3.45
N GLY A 406 6.10 -16.39 -2.31
CA GLY A 406 5.69 -17.30 -1.21
C GLY A 406 4.25 -17.06 -0.74
N PRO A 407 3.86 -15.84 -0.34
CA PRO A 407 2.48 -15.44 -0.07
C PRO A 407 1.46 -15.91 -1.11
N PHE A 408 1.74 -15.63 -2.39
CA PHE A 408 0.90 -16.03 -3.51
C PHE A 408 0.80 -17.56 -3.64
N ALA A 409 1.91 -18.26 -3.51
CA ALA A 409 2.01 -19.71 -3.54
C ALA A 409 1.22 -20.40 -2.42
N ILE A 410 1.31 -19.90 -1.19
CA ILE A 410 0.48 -20.37 -0.07
C ILE A 410 -1.00 -20.18 -0.40
N GLY A 411 -1.38 -19.05 -1.01
CA GLY A 411 -2.72 -18.82 -1.53
C GLY A 411 -3.19 -19.92 -2.48
N LEU A 412 -2.39 -20.25 -3.50
CA LEU A 412 -2.71 -21.33 -4.46
C LEU A 412 -2.96 -22.67 -3.76
N CYS A 413 -2.11 -23.03 -2.79
CA CYS A 413 -2.23 -24.25 -2.01
C CYS A 413 -3.53 -24.29 -1.20
N PHE A 414 -3.89 -23.21 -0.51
CA PHE A 414 -5.14 -23.14 0.26
C PHE A 414 -6.38 -23.14 -0.65
N GLY A 415 -6.33 -22.51 -1.82
CA GLY A 415 -7.40 -22.60 -2.81
C GLY A 415 -7.64 -24.04 -3.31
N TYR A 416 -6.56 -24.82 -3.47
CA TYR A 416 -6.63 -26.25 -3.78
C TYR A 416 -7.20 -27.09 -2.63
N ILE A 417 -6.71 -26.86 -1.41
CA ILE A 417 -7.20 -27.57 -0.22
C ILE A 417 -8.71 -27.34 -0.05
N LEU A 418 -9.16 -26.08 -0.12
CA LEU A 418 -10.58 -25.74 0.12
C LEU A 418 -11.54 -26.30 -0.93
N LEU A 419 -11.11 -26.50 -2.18
CA LEU A 419 -11.98 -26.99 -3.25
C LEU A 419 -11.90 -28.51 -3.43
N VAL A 420 -10.71 -29.09 -3.34
CA VAL A 420 -10.46 -30.49 -3.72
C VAL A 420 -10.33 -31.38 -2.49
N VAL A 421 -9.65 -30.90 -1.44
CA VAL A 421 -9.44 -31.69 -0.22
C VAL A 421 -10.66 -31.54 0.67
N LYS A 422 -11.35 -32.64 0.96
CA LYS A 422 -12.40 -32.64 1.98
C LYS A 422 -11.75 -32.40 3.35
N VAL A 423 -11.79 -31.16 3.83
CA VAL A 423 -11.18 -30.78 5.11
C VAL A 423 -11.96 -31.45 6.25
N PRO A 424 -11.32 -32.29 7.08
CA PRO A 424 -12.00 -32.92 8.21
C PRO A 424 -12.36 -31.91 9.29
N ARG A 425 -13.25 -32.29 10.21
CA ARG A 425 -13.45 -31.54 11.46
C ARG A 425 -12.26 -31.77 12.37
N PHE A 426 -11.58 -30.70 12.76
CA PHE A 426 -10.42 -30.78 13.64
C PHE A 426 -10.85 -31.01 15.10
N GLY A 427 -10.09 -31.84 15.83
CA GLY A 427 -10.27 -32.00 17.27
C GLY A 427 -9.79 -30.76 18.05
N LYS A 428 -10.20 -30.63 19.32
CA LYS A 428 -9.85 -29.48 20.18
C LYS A 428 -8.34 -29.23 20.27
N ALA A 429 -7.55 -30.29 20.42
CA ALA A 429 -6.09 -30.20 20.49
C ALA A 429 -5.48 -29.63 19.19
N THR A 430 -5.95 -30.08 18.03
CA THR A 430 -5.50 -29.58 16.72
C THR A 430 -5.90 -28.12 16.51
N LEU A 431 -7.10 -27.73 16.95
CA LEU A 431 -7.54 -26.34 16.89
C LEU A 431 -6.66 -25.43 17.77
N ALA A 432 -6.41 -25.83 19.02
CA ALA A 432 -5.56 -25.08 19.94
C ALA A 432 -4.12 -24.97 19.42
N ALA A 433 -3.54 -26.09 18.94
CA ALA A 433 -2.20 -26.10 18.35
C ALA A 433 -2.12 -25.21 17.10
N GLY A 434 -3.12 -25.28 16.22
CA GLY A 434 -3.18 -24.45 15.02
C GLY A 434 -3.28 -22.96 15.33
N TRP A 435 -4.09 -22.56 16.30
CA TRP A 435 -4.17 -21.17 16.77
C TRP A 435 -2.86 -20.69 17.41
N LEU A 436 -2.22 -21.52 18.22
CA LEU A 436 -0.92 -21.21 18.82
C LEU A 436 0.13 -21.00 17.73
N ILE A 437 0.24 -21.94 16.79
CA ILE A 437 1.18 -21.86 15.66
C ILE A 437 0.89 -20.61 14.83
N ALA A 438 -0.36 -20.35 14.45
CA ALA A 438 -0.72 -19.16 13.67
C ALA A 438 -0.36 -17.86 14.41
N THR A 439 -0.62 -17.80 15.72
CA THR A 439 -0.28 -16.63 16.55
C THR A 439 1.23 -16.42 16.64
N VAL A 440 2.01 -17.50 16.81
CA VAL A 440 3.48 -17.43 16.84
C VAL A 440 4.05 -17.02 15.49
N LEU A 441 3.52 -17.56 14.38
CA LEU A 441 3.96 -17.20 13.03
C LEU A 441 3.64 -15.75 12.69
N CYS A 442 2.40 -15.30 12.92
CA CYS A 442 2.01 -13.92 12.68
C CYS A 442 2.73 -12.95 13.62
N GLY A 443 2.83 -13.29 14.91
CA GLY A 443 3.52 -12.48 15.92
C GLY A 443 5.01 -12.36 15.63
N SER A 444 5.69 -13.44 15.28
CA SER A 444 7.12 -13.39 14.91
C SER A 444 7.35 -12.60 13.62
N ALA A 445 6.49 -12.76 12.61
CA ALA A 445 6.59 -12.00 11.36
C ALA A 445 6.41 -10.49 11.57
N VAL A 446 5.72 -10.04 12.62
CA VAL A 446 5.58 -8.62 12.96
C VAL A 446 6.70 -8.16 13.89
N PHE A 447 6.88 -8.84 15.03
CA PHE A 447 7.64 -8.29 16.16
C PHE A 447 9.13 -8.65 16.16
N VAL A 448 9.59 -9.63 15.39
CA VAL A 448 11.05 -9.94 15.29
C VAL A 448 11.83 -8.77 14.67
N ALA A 449 11.17 -7.86 13.96
CA ALA A 449 11.76 -6.62 13.48
C ALA A 449 12.08 -5.59 14.59
N TYR A 450 11.54 -5.74 15.80
CA TYR A 450 11.67 -4.73 16.87
C TYR A 450 13.13 -4.43 17.28
N PRO A 451 14.00 -5.44 17.54
CA PRO A 451 15.40 -5.17 17.86
C PRO A 451 16.18 -4.44 16.76
N PHE A 452 15.78 -4.62 15.49
CA PHE A 452 16.37 -3.93 14.34
C PHE A 452 15.94 -2.46 14.25
N ARG A 453 14.70 -2.16 14.64
CA ARG A 453 14.18 -0.79 14.77
C ARG A 453 14.87 -0.03 15.90
N ARG A 454 14.95 -0.65 17.08
CA ARG A 454 15.56 -0.03 18.27
C ARG A 454 17.06 0.23 18.09
N GLY A 455 17.71 -0.51 17.19
CA GLY A 455 19.14 -0.40 16.91
C GLY A 455 20.02 -1.35 17.72
N ASP A 456 19.44 -2.14 18.64
CA ASP A 456 20.16 -3.12 19.48
C ASP A 456 20.80 -4.25 18.65
N MET A 457 20.05 -4.72 17.64
CA MET A 457 20.51 -5.71 16.66
C MET A 457 20.72 -5.05 15.31
N ALA A 458 21.23 -3.80 15.31
CA ALA A 458 21.55 -3.11 14.08
C ALA A 458 22.56 -3.95 13.28
N PHE A 459 22.00 -4.69 12.32
CA PHE A 459 22.71 -5.35 11.24
C PHE A 459 23.45 -6.67 11.59
N HIS A 460 22.74 -7.69 12.11
CA HIS A 460 23.21 -9.08 12.00
C HIS A 460 22.86 -9.64 10.61
N PRO A 461 23.80 -9.73 9.63
CA PRO A 461 23.46 -9.91 8.21
C PRO A 461 22.69 -11.21 7.95
N LEU A 462 23.05 -12.27 8.66
CA LEU A 462 22.40 -13.57 8.54
C LEU A 462 20.95 -13.56 9.06
N LEU A 463 20.68 -12.92 10.20
CA LEU A 463 19.32 -12.81 10.73
C LEU A 463 18.48 -11.87 9.85
N SER A 464 19.06 -10.77 9.37
CA SER A 464 18.38 -9.87 8.43
C SER A 464 17.97 -10.61 7.16
N ALA A 465 18.88 -11.38 6.58
CA ALA A 465 18.63 -12.20 5.40
C ALA A 465 17.55 -13.26 5.64
N ALA A 466 17.68 -14.03 6.73
CA ALA A 466 16.73 -15.08 7.08
C ALA A 466 15.32 -14.53 7.33
N TYR A 467 15.22 -13.40 8.04
CA TYR A 467 13.95 -12.73 8.26
C TYR A 467 13.37 -12.20 6.95
N ALA A 468 14.15 -11.46 6.16
CA ALA A 468 13.71 -10.88 4.89
C ALA A 468 13.13 -11.93 3.94
N GLY A 469 13.78 -13.10 3.82
CA GLY A 469 13.32 -14.19 2.96
C GLY A 469 12.09 -14.92 3.45
N CYS A 470 11.88 -15.04 4.76
CA CYS A 470 10.86 -15.95 5.31
C CYS A 470 9.61 -15.28 5.90
N HIS A 471 9.73 -14.07 6.47
CA HIS A 471 8.66 -13.47 7.29
C HIS A 471 7.30 -13.35 6.57
N ARG A 472 7.29 -12.99 5.29
CA ARG A 472 6.05 -12.86 4.48
C ARG A 472 5.35 -14.21 4.26
N THR A 473 6.13 -15.24 3.99
CA THR A 473 5.60 -16.61 3.81
C THR A 473 5.08 -17.15 5.13
N LEU A 474 5.79 -16.94 6.24
CA LEU A 474 5.35 -17.35 7.57
C LEU A 474 4.05 -16.64 7.98
N TRP A 475 3.96 -15.33 7.73
CA TRP A 475 2.74 -14.54 7.93
C TRP A 475 1.54 -15.17 7.21
N THR A 476 1.68 -15.48 5.92
CA THR A 476 0.58 -16.02 5.12
C THR A 476 0.21 -17.46 5.44
N ILE A 477 1.13 -18.27 6.00
CA ILE A 477 0.78 -19.57 6.58
C ILE A 477 -0.17 -19.40 7.77
N GLY A 478 0.11 -18.44 8.66
CA GLY A 478 -0.78 -18.10 9.78
C GLY A 478 -2.16 -17.61 9.32
N ILE A 479 -2.20 -16.71 8.33
CA ILE A 479 -3.46 -16.26 7.71
C ILE A 479 -4.21 -17.39 7.00
N GLY A 480 -3.48 -18.33 6.40
CA GLY A 480 -4.05 -19.53 5.78
C GLY A 480 -4.86 -20.35 6.79
N TRP A 481 -4.34 -20.55 8.00
CA TRP A 481 -5.06 -21.24 9.07
C TRP A 481 -6.38 -20.54 9.43
N VAL A 482 -6.35 -19.22 9.63
CA VAL A 482 -7.56 -18.41 9.91
C VAL A 482 -8.57 -18.57 8.78
N THR A 483 -8.11 -18.47 7.53
CA THR A 483 -8.96 -18.57 6.34
C THR A 483 -9.61 -19.95 6.23
N LEU A 484 -8.87 -21.03 6.51
CA LEU A 484 -9.37 -22.41 6.49
C LEU A 484 -10.46 -22.63 7.53
N LEU A 485 -10.26 -22.14 8.76
CA LEU A 485 -11.25 -22.28 9.84
C LEU A 485 -12.50 -21.46 9.57
N CYS A 486 -12.36 -20.25 9.02
CA CYS A 486 -13.50 -19.44 8.61
C CYS A 486 -14.28 -20.11 7.48
N ALA A 487 -13.60 -20.63 6.46
CA ALA A 487 -14.24 -21.26 5.31
C ALA A 487 -14.94 -22.59 5.63
N THR A 488 -14.46 -23.29 6.65
CA THR A 488 -15.06 -24.55 7.14
C THR A 488 -16.05 -24.33 8.30
N GLN A 489 -16.31 -23.08 8.70
CA GLN A 489 -17.14 -22.71 9.85
C GLN A 489 -16.66 -23.30 11.19
N GLN A 490 -15.38 -23.65 11.31
CA GLN A 490 -14.78 -24.23 12.52
C GLN A 490 -14.15 -23.17 13.44
N ALA A 491 -14.07 -21.91 13.00
CA ALA A 491 -13.52 -20.80 13.80
C ALA A 491 -14.35 -20.49 15.07
N VAL A 492 -15.67 -20.65 14.98
CA VAL A 492 -16.65 -20.30 16.03
C VAL A 492 -16.54 -21.22 17.26
N ALA A 493 -16.06 -22.45 17.09
CA ALA A 493 -15.86 -23.41 18.20
C ALA A 493 -14.83 -22.94 19.25
N VAL A 494 -13.93 -22.01 18.88
CA VAL A 494 -12.93 -21.43 19.80
C VAL A 494 -13.45 -20.13 20.43
N TYR A 495 -14.19 -19.32 19.67
CA TYR A 495 -14.79 -18.06 20.15
C TYR A 495 -15.82 -18.30 21.27
N HIS A 496 -16.60 -19.39 21.18
CA HIS A 496 -17.60 -19.74 22.20
C HIS A 496 -17.03 -20.18 23.56
N HIS A 497 -15.71 -20.34 23.71
CA HIS A 497 -15.13 -20.81 24.98
C HIS A 497 -14.06 -19.90 25.58
N PHE A 498 -13.42 -19.02 24.80
CA PHE A 498 -12.35 -18.15 25.31
C PHE A 498 -12.78 -16.73 25.67
N LEU A 499 -13.92 -16.25 25.18
CA LEU A 499 -14.49 -14.93 25.54
C LEU A 499 -15.98 -15.12 25.84
N PRO A 500 -16.43 -15.06 27.12
CA PRO A 500 -17.84 -15.10 27.44
C PRO A 500 -18.47 -13.78 26.99
N THR A 501 -18.87 -13.70 25.72
CA THR A 501 -19.62 -12.56 25.19
C THR A 501 -21.10 -12.88 25.15
N SER A 502 -21.87 -11.91 25.65
CA SER A 502 -23.32 -11.87 25.88
C SER A 502 -24.18 -12.70 24.90
N GLU A 503 -25.20 -13.36 25.46
CA GLU A 503 -26.25 -14.16 24.81
C GLU A 503 -26.85 -13.53 23.54
N TYR A 504 -26.76 -12.21 23.37
CA TYR A 504 -27.26 -11.50 22.20
C TYR A 504 -26.61 -11.97 20.88
N LEU A 505 -25.30 -12.26 20.87
CA LEU A 505 -24.59 -12.78 19.68
C LEU A 505 -24.86 -14.27 19.41
N GLN A 506 -25.33 -15.02 20.42
CA GLN A 506 -25.61 -16.46 20.32
C GLN A 506 -26.91 -16.76 19.55
N SER A 507 -27.85 -15.81 19.53
CA SER A 507 -29.15 -15.96 18.85
C SER A 507 -29.06 -15.88 17.32
N ARG A 508 -28.10 -15.12 16.77
CA ARG A 508 -27.96 -14.91 15.31
C ARG A 508 -27.05 -15.93 14.59
N LEU A 509 -26.30 -16.74 15.33
CA LEU A 509 -25.35 -17.71 14.76
C LEU A 509 -25.84 -19.16 14.81
N ARG A 510 -27.03 -19.44 15.34
CA ARG A 510 -27.63 -20.77 15.20
C ARG A 510 -28.13 -20.96 13.76
N PRO A 511 -27.74 -22.03 13.05
CA PRO A 511 -28.41 -22.39 11.81
C PRO A 511 -29.88 -22.67 12.12
N SER A 512 -30.79 -22.13 11.30
CA SER A 512 -32.20 -22.50 11.34
C SER A 512 -32.31 -23.98 10.95
N THR A 513 -32.31 -24.86 11.93
CA THR A 513 -32.91 -26.17 11.78
C THR A 513 -34.42 -25.98 11.77
N SER A 514 -34.99 -25.62 10.63
CA SER A 514 -36.42 -25.82 10.39
C SER A 514 -36.61 -27.27 9.97
N ALA A 515 -37.03 -28.08 10.94
CA ALA A 515 -37.70 -29.33 10.69
C ALA A 515 -39.04 -29.05 10.00
N HIS A 516 -39.23 -29.58 8.80
CA HIS A 516 -40.32 -30.48 8.40
C HIS A 516 -40.10 -30.96 6.97
#